data_AF-A0A9X0JQP1-F1
#
_entry.id   AF-A0A9X0JQP1-F1
#
_cell.length_a   1.000
_cell.length_b   1.000
_cell.length_c   1.000
_cell.angle_alpha   90.00
_cell.angle_beta   90.00
_cell.angle_gamma   90.00
#
_symmetry.space_group_name_H-M   'P 1'
#
loop_
_entity.id
_entity.type
_entity.pdbx_description
1 polymer ?
#
loop_
_entity_poly.entity_id
_entity_poly.type
_entity_poly.pdbx_seq_one_letter_code
_entity_poly.pdbx_strand_id
1 'polypeptide(L)'
;MEEDVRIYKTKKNISEALIILLNEKDFNQITIKDICSRSLISKSTFYSHYVDKYDLMEKIVNKYAVFFKNEIKLRFKSGNQGNVAQVLEMIMDQIAANKTEIATLLNIHVPFADLRVELETILYQTCLSYLNEKLSDSSASIDYLAQLYTANAMVHINWTLKGDKDRSAIELAHKMQQYIFEQVQK
;
A
#
# COMPACT_ATOMS: atom_id res chain seq x y z
N MET A 1 -0.85 15.51 -26.78
CA MET A 1 0.28 15.10 -25.92
C MET A 1 0.68 16.15 -24.88
N GLU A 2 0.74 17.44 -25.21
CA GLU A 2 1.13 18.49 -24.23
C GLU A 2 0.09 18.70 -23.11
N GLU A 3 -1.20 18.56 -23.45
CA GLU A 3 -2.31 18.67 -22.50
C GLU A 3 -2.28 17.55 -21.44
N ASP A 4 -1.97 16.30 -21.83
CA ASP A 4 -1.81 15.18 -20.90
C ASP A 4 -0.69 15.40 -19.87
N VAL A 5 0.44 15.97 -20.30
CA VAL A 5 1.56 16.29 -19.41
C VAL A 5 1.16 17.35 -18.39
N ARG A 6 0.41 18.38 -18.82
CA ARG A 6 -0.07 19.44 -17.93
C ARG A 6 -1.07 18.91 -16.90
N ILE A 7 -2.00 18.05 -17.33
CA ILE A 7 -2.96 17.38 -16.43
C ILE A 7 -2.22 16.51 -15.41
N TYR A 8 -1.26 15.71 -15.86
CA TYR A 8 -0.45 14.85 -14.99
C TYR A 8 0.30 15.66 -13.92
N LYS A 9 1.02 16.71 -14.33
CA LYS A 9 1.75 17.59 -13.39
C LYS A 9 0.81 18.25 -12.39
N THR A 10 -0.37 18.71 -12.85
CA THR A 10 -1.36 19.34 -11.99
C THR A 10 -1.88 18.36 -10.94
N LYS A 11 -2.30 17.16 -11.34
CA LYS A 11 -2.76 16.12 -10.40
C LYS A 11 -1.67 15.73 -9.41
N LYS A 12 -0.43 15.57 -9.89
CA LYS A 12 0.73 15.27 -9.05
C LYS A 12 0.95 16.34 -7.99
N ASN A 13 0.99 17.62 -8.37
CA ASN A 13 1.17 18.74 -7.44
C ASN A 13 0.04 18.82 -6.39
N ILE A 14 -1.20 18.53 -6.80
CA ILE A 14 -2.35 18.50 -5.88
C ILE A 14 -2.20 17.35 -4.86
N SER A 15 -1.84 16.16 -5.31
CA SER A 15 -1.60 15.01 -4.43
C SER A 15 -0.46 15.27 -3.45
N GLU A 16 0.68 15.76 -3.94
CA GLU A 16 1.84 16.11 -3.09
C GLU A 16 1.46 17.17 -2.04
N ALA A 17 0.69 18.19 -2.42
CA ALA A 17 0.19 19.20 -1.49
C ALA A 17 -0.67 18.59 -0.38
N LEU A 18 -1.58 17.67 -0.70
CA LEU A 18 -2.39 16.99 0.31
C LEU A 18 -1.52 16.11 1.23
N ILE A 19 -0.59 15.33 0.69
CA ILE A 19 0.33 14.50 1.49
C ILE A 19 1.14 15.34 2.48
N ILE A 20 1.66 16.49 2.03
CA ILE A 20 2.41 17.39 2.92
C ILE A 20 1.49 17.93 4.02
N LEU A 21 0.28 18.38 3.67
CA LEU A 21 -0.67 18.91 4.65
C LEU A 21 -1.11 17.85 5.68
N LEU A 22 -1.23 16.59 5.28
CA LEU A 22 -1.56 15.46 6.17
C LEU A 22 -0.47 15.19 7.22
N ASN A 23 0.78 15.59 6.95
CA ASN A 23 1.88 15.52 7.93
C ASN A 23 1.91 16.73 8.87
N GLU A 24 1.15 17.80 8.57
CA GLU A 24 1.13 19.04 9.35
C GLU A 24 -0.11 19.17 10.24
N LYS A 25 -1.25 18.58 9.83
CA LYS A 25 -2.53 18.68 10.55
C LYS A 25 -3.52 17.59 10.17
N ASP A 26 -4.54 17.40 11.01
CA ASP A 26 -5.59 16.40 10.79
C ASP A 26 -6.34 16.63 9.47
N PHE A 27 -6.69 15.56 8.77
CA PHE A 27 -7.42 15.62 7.50
C PHE A 27 -8.69 16.48 7.56
N ASN A 28 -9.42 16.44 8.68
CA ASN A 28 -10.63 17.23 8.86
C ASN A 28 -10.37 18.74 8.87
N GLN A 29 -9.19 19.18 9.31
CA GLN A 29 -8.76 20.58 9.36
C GLN A 29 -8.16 21.08 8.04
N ILE A 30 -7.88 20.19 7.08
CA ILE A 30 -7.40 20.56 5.75
C ILE A 30 -8.57 21.13 4.93
N THR A 31 -8.36 22.30 4.33
CA THR A 31 -9.34 22.94 3.44
C THR A 31 -8.87 22.90 1.99
N ILE A 32 -9.81 23.04 1.04
CA ILE A 32 -9.47 23.21 -0.39
C ILE A 32 -8.56 24.43 -0.61
N LYS A 33 -8.72 25.48 0.21
CA LYS A 33 -7.85 26.67 0.16
C LYS A 33 -6.40 26.30 0.48
N ASP A 34 -6.17 25.51 1.53
CA ASP A 34 -4.81 25.07 1.89
C ASP A 34 -4.16 24.27 0.77
N ILE A 35 -4.91 23.32 0.19
CA ILE A 35 -4.44 22.48 -0.91
C ILE A 35 -4.09 23.35 -2.13
N CYS A 36 -4.98 24.27 -2.53
CA CYS A 36 -4.76 25.17 -3.66
C CYS A 36 -3.54 26.08 -3.43
N SER A 37 -3.41 26.64 -2.22
CA SER A 37 -2.28 27.50 -1.85
C SER A 37 -0.95 26.74 -1.90
N ARG A 38 -0.91 25.50 -1.41
CA ARG A 38 0.31 24.68 -1.40
C ARG A 38 0.69 24.16 -2.79
N SER A 39 -0.30 23.79 -3.61
CA SER A 39 -0.07 23.27 -4.97
C SER A 39 0.07 24.36 -6.05
N LEU A 40 -0.08 25.64 -5.68
CA LEU A 40 0.01 26.80 -6.56
C LEU A 40 -1.02 26.78 -7.71
N ILE A 41 -2.26 26.40 -7.40
CA ILE A 41 -3.37 26.37 -8.37
C ILE A 41 -4.58 27.18 -7.90
N SER A 42 -5.49 27.48 -8.84
CA SER A 42 -6.79 28.07 -8.51
C SER A 42 -7.78 27.02 -7.99
N LYS A 43 -8.79 27.45 -7.23
CA LYS A 43 -9.93 26.58 -6.86
C LYS A 43 -10.65 26.01 -8.09
N SER A 44 -10.77 26.80 -9.17
CA SER A 44 -11.38 26.33 -10.42
C SER A 44 -10.59 25.16 -11.02
N THR A 45 -9.26 25.19 -10.92
CA THR A 45 -8.38 24.10 -11.37
C THR A 45 -8.46 22.88 -10.45
N PHE A 46 -8.64 23.07 -9.14
CA PHE A 46 -8.90 21.96 -8.24
C PHE A 46 -10.21 21.25 -8.63
N TYR A 47 -11.29 22.02 -8.78
CA TYR A 47 -12.61 21.48 -9.07
C TYR A 47 -12.76 20.92 -10.49
N SER A 48 -11.85 21.21 -11.42
CA SER A 48 -11.79 20.50 -12.71
C SER A 48 -11.25 19.07 -12.62
N HIS A 49 -10.69 18.69 -11.47
CA HIS A 49 -10.11 17.36 -11.26
C HIS A 49 -10.76 16.58 -10.11
N TYR A 50 -11.25 17.28 -9.09
CA TYR A 50 -11.75 16.68 -7.86
C TYR A 50 -13.02 17.36 -7.38
N VAL A 51 -13.98 16.58 -6.89
CA VAL A 51 -15.24 17.12 -6.33
C VAL A 51 -14.97 17.87 -5.02
N ASP A 52 -14.16 17.27 -4.14
CA ASP A 52 -13.74 17.83 -2.86
C ASP A 52 -12.45 17.15 -2.38
N LYS A 53 -12.08 17.35 -1.11
CA LYS A 53 -10.88 16.72 -0.52
C LYS A 53 -11.03 15.21 -0.27
N TYR A 54 -12.26 14.71 -0.14
CA TYR A 54 -12.53 13.29 0.06
C TYR A 54 -12.34 12.54 -1.25
N ASP A 55 -12.86 13.06 -2.37
CA ASP A 55 -12.62 12.52 -3.72
C ASP A 55 -11.12 12.51 -4.08
N LEU A 56 -10.38 13.57 -3.72
CA LEU A 56 -8.93 13.59 -3.86
C LEU A 56 -8.26 12.48 -3.03
N MET A 57 -8.65 12.34 -1.76
CA MET A 57 -8.10 11.31 -0.86
C MET A 57 -8.37 9.90 -1.38
N GLU A 58 -9.61 9.63 -1.80
CA GLU A 58 -10.03 8.34 -2.38
C GLU A 58 -9.20 7.99 -3.61
N LYS A 59 -8.99 8.93 -4.54
CA LYS A 59 -8.17 8.68 -5.74
C LYS A 59 -6.70 8.40 -5.40
N ILE A 60 -6.14 9.06 -4.39
CA ILE A 60 -4.77 8.80 -3.93
C ILE A 60 -4.69 7.40 -3.29
N VAL A 61 -5.62 7.07 -2.40
CA VAL A 61 -5.68 5.75 -1.75
C VAL A 61 -5.86 4.66 -2.79
N ASN A 62 -6.78 4.83 -3.74
CA ASN A 62 -7.03 3.87 -4.81
C ASN A 62 -5.79 3.62 -5.68
N LYS A 63 -5.03 4.68 -6.01
CA LYS A 63 -3.74 4.54 -6.72
C LYS A 63 -2.79 3.59 -5.99
N TYR A 64 -2.63 3.75 -4.67
CA TYR A 64 -1.74 2.88 -3.89
C TYR A 64 -2.34 1.50 -3.63
N ALA A 65 -3.64 1.38 -3.45
CA ALA A 65 -4.32 0.09 -3.33
C ALA A 65 -4.15 -0.76 -4.62
N VAL A 66 -4.28 -0.15 -5.79
CA VAL A 66 -4.02 -0.82 -7.09
C VAL A 66 -2.56 -1.24 -7.21
N PHE A 67 -1.62 -0.36 -6.82
CA PHE A 67 -0.20 -0.70 -6.75
C PHE A 67 0.04 -1.95 -5.89
N PHE A 68 -0.39 -1.93 -4.62
CA PHE A 68 -0.20 -3.07 -3.71
C PHE A 68 -0.88 -4.34 -4.20
N LYS A 69 -2.08 -4.24 -4.79
CA LYS A 69 -2.77 -5.40 -5.38
C LYS A 69 -1.95 -6.07 -6.47
N ASN A 70 -1.24 -5.30 -7.30
CA ASN A 70 -0.39 -5.85 -8.35
C ASN A 70 0.89 -6.48 -7.76
N GLU A 71 1.54 -5.80 -6.82
CA GLU A 71 2.75 -6.31 -6.15
C GLU A 71 2.48 -7.61 -5.38
N ILE A 72 1.38 -7.68 -4.63
CA ILE A 72 1.02 -8.87 -3.84
C ILE A 72 0.67 -10.03 -4.79
N LYS A 73 -0.04 -9.78 -5.89
CA LYS A 73 -0.28 -10.81 -6.92
C LYS A 73 1.02 -11.33 -7.51
N LEU A 74 1.98 -10.46 -7.78
CA LEU A 74 3.30 -10.86 -8.27
C LEU A 74 4.02 -11.74 -7.24
N ARG A 75 3.97 -11.37 -5.96
CA ARG A 75 4.53 -12.16 -4.84
C ARG A 75 3.91 -13.55 -4.70
N PHE A 76 2.62 -13.73 -4.93
CA PHE A 76 2.02 -15.06 -4.86
C PHE A 76 2.34 -15.91 -6.10
N LYS A 77 2.45 -15.28 -7.28
CA LYS A 77 2.90 -15.97 -8.50
C LYS A 77 4.36 -16.47 -8.39
N SER A 78 5.23 -15.69 -7.76
CA SER A 78 6.65 -16.05 -7.58
C SER A 78 6.86 -17.28 -6.70
N GLY A 79 5.91 -17.59 -5.81
CA GLY A 79 5.88 -18.84 -5.03
C GLY A 79 5.92 -20.09 -5.90
N ASN A 80 5.20 -20.07 -7.03
CA ASN A 80 5.17 -21.21 -7.97
C ASN A 80 6.42 -21.25 -8.88
N GLN A 81 7.21 -20.18 -8.93
CA GLN A 81 8.37 -20.02 -9.82
C GLN A 81 9.71 -20.14 -9.08
N GLY A 82 9.69 -20.27 -7.75
CA GLY A 82 10.90 -20.40 -6.93
C GLY A 82 11.72 -19.10 -6.78
N ASN A 83 11.19 -17.94 -7.16
CA ASN A 83 11.88 -16.64 -7.14
C ASN A 83 11.29 -15.65 -6.14
N VAL A 84 10.70 -16.17 -5.04
CA VAL A 84 10.04 -15.37 -3.99
C VAL A 84 10.92 -14.27 -3.43
N ALA A 85 12.17 -14.59 -3.06
CA ALA A 85 13.08 -13.64 -2.43
C ALA A 85 13.38 -12.44 -3.33
N GLN A 86 13.65 -12.67 -4.61
CA GLN A 86 13.90 -11.63 -5.61
C GLN A 86 12.69 -10.70 -5.78
N VAL A 87 11.49 -11.29 -5.90
CA VAL A 87 10.26 -10.50 -6.04
C VAL A 87 9.98 -9.69 -4.77
N LEU A 88 10.24 -10.24 -3.58
CA LEU A 88 10.11 -9.50 -2.33
C LEU A 88 11.05 -8.30 -2.28
N GLU A 89 12.32 -8.47 -2.68
CA GLU A 89 13.29 -7.37 -2.74
C GLU A 89 12.80 -6.25 -3.67
N MET A 90 12.34 -6.60 -4.86
CA MET A 90 11.75 -5.63 -5.81
C MET A 90 10.56 -4.87 -5.22
N ILE A 91 9.64 -5.57 -4.53
CA ILE A 91 8.49 -4.94 -3.88
C ILE A 91 8.94 -3.97 -2.80
N MET A 92 9.92 -4.37 -1.97
CA MET A 92 10.44 -3.51 -0.91
C MET A 92 11.13 -2.26 -1.47
N ASP A 93 11.84 -2.36 -2.58
CA ASP A 93 12.43 -1.20 -3.27
C ASP A 93 11.36 -0.24 -3.79
N GLN A 94 10.26 -0.75 -4.37
CA GLN A 94 9.15 0.10 -4.82
C GLN A 94 8.44 0.80 -3.66
N ILE A 95 8.27 0.11 -2.52
CA ILE A 95 7.72 0.70 -1.29
C ILE A 95 8.66 1.80 -0.78
N ALA A 96 9.97 1.52 -0.72
CA ALA A 96 10.97 2.49 -0.27
C ALA A 96 11.03 3.73 -1.16
N ALA A 97 10.87 3.57 -2.48
CA ALA A 97 10.86 4.67 -3.45
C ALA A 97 9.67 5.64 -3.26
N ASN A 98 8.58 5.19 -2.62
CA ASN A 98 7.37 5.98 -2.34
C ASN A 98 7.13 6.11 -0.81
N LYS A 99 8.20 6.00 -0.01
CA LYS A 99 8.13 5.85 1.45
C LYS A 99 7.32 6.96 2.12
N THR A 100 7.53 8.22 1.74
CA THR A 100 6.88 9.36 2.41
C THR A 100 5.36 9.30 2.24
N GLU A 101 4.89 9.11 1.01
CA GLU A 101 3.46 9.03 0.69
C GLU A 101 2.81 7.81 1.33
N ILE A 102 3.43 6.63 1.19
CA ILE A 102 2.89 5.38 1.74
C ILE A 102 2.83 5.47 3.27
N ALA A 103 3.91 5.91 3.93
CA ALA A 103 3.93 6.04 5.39
C ALA A 103 2.90 7.06 5.88
N THR A 104 2.69 8.17 5.15
CA THR A 104 1.64 9.13 5.50
C THR A 104 0.27 8.47 5.40
N LEU A 105 -0.04 7.84 4.28
CA LEU A 105 -1.36 7.26 4.02
C LEU A 105 -1.71 6.08 4.93
N LEU A 106 -0.71 5.28 5.36
CA LEU A 106 -0.94 4.17 6.30
C LEU A 106 -1.29 4.65 7.73
N ASN A 107 -0.98 5.90 8.07
CA ASN A 107 -1.27 6.48 9.39
C ASN A 107 -2.54 7.33 9.41
N ILE A 108 -3.19 7.53 8.27
CA ILE A 108 -4.38 8.38 8.15
C ILE A 108 -5.62 7.51 7.94
N HIS A 109 -6.62 7.70 8.81
CA HIS A 109 -7.88 6.97 8.78
C HIS A 109 -9.01 7.91 8.33
N VAL A 110 -9.43 7.77 7.07
CA VAL A 110 -10.55 8.51 6.48
C VAL A 110 -11.60 7.51 6.02
N PRO A 111 -12.89 7.68 6.38
CA PRO A 111 -13.95 6.81 5.90
C PRO A 111 -13.91 6.67 4.37
N PHE A 112 -14.00 5.44 3.88
CA PHE A 112 -13.98 5.10 2.44
C PHE A 112 -12.67 5.41 1.71
N ALA A 113 -11.62 5.88 2.40
CA ALA A 113 -10.31 6.16 1.83
C ALA A 113 -9.20 5.87 2.87
N ASP A 114 -9.11 4.60 3.28
CA ASP A 114 -8.15 4.12 4.27
C ASP A 114 -7.20 3.09 3.65
N LEU A 115 -5.97 3.52 3.35
CA LEU A 115 -5.00 2.64 2.70
C LEU A 115 -4.60 1.45 3.58
N ARG A 116 -4.61 1.60 4.90
CA ARG A 116 -4.23 0.52 5.81
C ARG A 116 -5.25 -0.61 5.76
N VAL A 117 -6.53 -0.27 5.85
CA VAL A 117 -7.63 -1.24 5.75
C VAL A 117 -7.66 -1.91 4.38
N GLU A 118 -7.50 -1.14 3.30
CA GLU A 118 -7.44 -1.67 1.93
C GLU A 118 -6.27 -2.63 1.75
N LEU A 119 -5.07 -2.27 2.23
CA LEU A 119 -3.88 -3.11 2.12
C LEU A 119 -4.01 -4.41 2.93
N GLU A 120 -4.49 -4.33 4.17
CA GLU A 120 -4.75 -5.51 5.01
C GLU A 120 -5.77 -6.44 4.34
N THR A 121 -6.82 -5.89 3.73
CA THR A 121 -7.82 -6.63 2.97
C THR A 121 -7.22 -7.33 1.75
N ILE A 122 -6.39 -6.62 0.96
CA ILE A 122 -5.73 -7.18 -0.22
C ILE A 122 -4.78 -8.32 0.19
N LEU A 123 -3.97 -8.14 1.23
CA LEU A 123 -3.05 -9.15 1.74
C LEU A 123 -3.81 -10.40 2.19
N TYR A 124 -4.84 -10.21 3.01
CA TYR A 124 -5.64 -11.29 3.57
C TYR A 124 -6.36 -12.07 2.46
N GLN A 125 -7.11 -11.40 1.60
CA GLN A 125 -7.89 -12.06 0.54
C GLN A 125 -7.00 -12.80 -0.46
N THR A 126 -5.87 -12.20 -0.83
CA THR A 126 -4.95 -12.85 -1.78
C THR A 126 -4.29 -14.08 -1.16
N CYS A 127 -3.88 -14.00 0.10
CA CYS A 127 -3.32 -15.15 0.83
C CYS A 127 -4.35 -16.24 1.03
N LEU A 128 -5.54 -15.89 1.50
CA LEU A 128 -6.65 -16.83 1.72
C LEU A 128 -7.00 -17.58 0.43
N SER A 129 -7.12 -16.88 -0.70
CA SER A 129 -7.38 -17.51 -2.01
C SER A 129 -6.27 -18.48 -2.38
N TYR A 130 -5.01 -18.06 -2.24
CA TYR A 130 -3.86 -18.91 -2.57
C TYR A 130 -3.79 -20.17 -1.69
N LEU A 131 -4.02 -20.01 -0.38
CA LEU A 131 -4.00 -21.12 0.56
C LEU A 131 -5.16 -22.09 0.32
N ASN A 132 -6.39 -21.61 0.07
CA ASN A 132 -7.53 -22.47 -0.27
C ASN A 132 -7.34 -23.28 -1.55
N GLU A 133 -6.60 -22.74 -2.53
CA GLU A 133 -6.29 -23.46 -3.77
C GLU A 133 -5.22 -24.54 -3.60
N LYS A 134 -4.36 -24.42 -2.59
CA LYS A 134 -3.16 -25.24 -2.46
C LYS A 134 -3.17 -26.19 -1.27
N LEU A 135 -3.86 -25.85 -0.18
CA LEU A 135 -4.01 -26.69 1.00
C LEU A 135 -5.27 -27.54 0.87
N SER A 136 -5.08 -28.86 0.83
CA SER A 136 -6.19 -29.81 0.93
C SER A 136 -6.43 -30.28 2.37
N ASP A 137 -5.37 -30.32 3.17
CA ASP A 137 -5.42 -30.74 4.58
C ASP A 137 -4.33 -29.98 5.35
N SER A 138 -4.71 -29.13 6.31
CA SER A 138 -3.79 -28.27 7.06
C SER A 138 -3.92 -28.49 8.56
N SER A 139 -2.79 -28.49 9.26
CA SER A 139 -2.74 -28.65 10.73
C SER A 139 -3.37 -27.47 11.49
N ALA A 140 -3.49 -26.31 10.83
CA ALA A 140 -4.10 -25.09 11.34
C ALA A 140 -5.12 -24.54 10.36
N SER A 141 -6.11 -23.77 10.84
CA SER A 141 -7.11 -23.13 9.98
C SER A 141 -6.47 -22.23 8.93
N ILE A 142 -6.92 -22.35 7.67
CA ILE A 142 -6.50 -21.50 6.55
C ILE A 142 -6.73 -20.02 6.87
N ASP A 143 -7.84 -19.69 7.54
CA ASP A 143 -8.16 -18.32 7.95
C ASP A 143 -7.10 -17.76 8.92
N TYR A 144 -6.70 -18.56 9.93
CA TYR A 144 -5.64 -18.18 10.86
C TYR A 144 -4.30 -17.95 10.16
N LEU A 145 -3.95 -18.82 9.21
CA LEU A 145 -2.71 -18.68 8.42
C LEU A 145 -2.72 -17.42 7.56
N ALA A 146 -3.86 -17.08 6.94
CA ALA A 146 -4.02 -15.85 6.17
C ALA A 146 -3.90 -14.60 7.05
N GLN A 147 -4.50 -14.60 8.24
CA GLN A 147 -4.37 -13.51 9.21
C GLN A 147 -2.92 -13.34 9.67
N LEU A 148 -2.24 -14.44 9.99
CA LEU A 148 -0.83 -14.42 10.40
C LEU A 148 0.06 -13.89 9.28
N TYR A 149 -0.17 -14.30 8.04
CA TYR A 149 0.54 -13.76 6.87
C TYR A 149 0.34 -12.24 6.75
N THR A 150 -0.91 -11.77 6.82
CA THR A 150 -1.23 -10.34 6.74
C THR A 150 -0.54 -9.54 7.83
N ALA A 151 -0.58 -10.00 9.08
CA ALA A 151 0.09 -9.35 10.20
C ALA A 151 1.61 -9.25 9.97
N ASN A 152 2.25 -10.36 9.58
CA ASN A 152 3.68 -10.40 9.29
C ASN A 152 4.07 -9.49 8.12
N ALA A 153 3.28 -9.48 7.05
CA ALA A 153 3.51 -8.61 5.90
C ALA A 153 3.39 -7.12 6.30
N MET A 154 2.37 -6.75 7.08
CA MET A 154 2.21 -5.38 7.58
C MET A 154 3.35 -4.94 8.50
N VAL A 155 3.84 -5.82 9.38
CA VAL A 155 5.02 -5.55 10.21
C VAL A 155 6.23 -5.26 9.32
N HIS A 156 6.46 -6.08 8.29
CA HIS A 156 7.60 -5.91 7.39
C HIS A 156 7.50 -4.62 6.57
N ILE A 157 6.32 -4.30 6.03
CA ILE A 157 6.07 -3.05 5.29
C ILE A 157 6.34 -1.83 6.18
N ASN A 158 5.80 -1.82 7.40
CA ASN A 158 6.02 -0.74 8.36
C ASN A 158 7.49 -0.61 8.76
N TRP A 159 8.21 -1.72 8.87
CA TRP A 159 9.65 -1.72 9.14
C TRP A 159 10.44 -1.09 7.99
N THR A 160 10.17 -1.50 6.75
CA THR A 160 10.77 -0.92 5.54
C THR A 160 10.53 0.58 5.46
N LEU A 161 9.32 1.03 5.78
CA LEU A 161 8.96 2.45 5.80
C LEU A 161 9.66 3.24 6.91
N LYS A 162 10.04 2.64 8.03
CA LYS A 162 10.89 3.31 9.02
C LYS A 162 12.31 3.56 8.48
N GLY A 163 12.74 2.81 7.47
CA GLY A 163 14.08 2.90 6.88
C GLY A 163 15.17 2.30 7.78
N ASP A 164 14.75 1.50 8.77
CA ASP A 164 15.66 0.71 9.58
C ASP A 164 16.19 -0.45 8.74
N LYS A 165 17.51 -0.62 8.73
CA LYS A 165 18.22 -1.62 7.92
C LYS A 165 18.63 -2.84 8.74
N ASP A 166 17.98 -3.09 9.88
CA ASP A 166 18.19 -4.33 10.61
C ASP A 166 17.84 -5.54 9.74
N ARG A 167 18.89 -6.15 9.18
CA ARG A 167 18.80 -7.32 8.31
C ARG A 167 18.23 -8.52 9.05
N SER A 168 18.38 -8.59 10.37
CA SER A 168 17.88 -9.70 11.16
C SER A 168 16.35 -9.71 11.23
N ALA A 169 15.71 -8.54 11.32
CA ALA A 169 14.26 -8.40 11.30
C ALA A 169 13.65 -8.79 9.94
N ILE A 170 14.31 -8.40 8.85
CA ILE A 170 13.91 -8.76 7.47
C ILE A 170 14.02 -10.28 7.26
N GLU A 171 15.13 -10.89 7.69
CA GLU A 171 15.34 -12.33 7.57
C GLU A 171 14.33 -13.13 8.40
N LEU A 172 13.99 -12.66 9.61
CA LEU A 172 12.96 -13.26 10.45
C LEU A 172 11.58 -13.20 9.77
N ALA A 173 11.20 -12.05 9.21
CA ALA A 173 9.93 -11.90 8.49
C ALA A 173 9.84 -12.86 7.29
N HIS A 174 10.94 -13.02 6.55
CA HIS A 174 11.00 -13.97 5.43
C HIS A 174 10.83 -15.42 5.89
N LYS A 175 11.54 -15.82 6.97
CA LYS A 175 11.40 -17.17 7.56
C LYS A 175 9.98 -17.44 8.07
N MET A 176 9.36 -16.48 8.74
CA MET A 176 7.97 -16.61 9.20
C MET A 176 6.98 -16.79 8.06
N GLN A 177 7.15 -16.03 6.96
CA GLN A 177 6.31 -16.21 5.78
C GLN A 177 6.55 -17.57 5.12
N GLN A 178 7.80 -18.01 5.00
CA GLN A 178 8.13 -19.30 4.42
C GLN A 178 7.48 -20.46 5.21
N TYR A 179 7.52 -20.40 6.54
CA TYR A 179 6.88 -21.41 7.39
C TYR A 179 5.37 -21.57 7.13
N ILE A 180 4.66 -20.49 6.86
CA ILE A 180 3.22 -20.54 6.50
C ILE A 180 3.02 -21.35 5.22
N PHE A 181 3.91 -21.20 4.23
CA PHE A 181 3.82 -21.88 2.94
C PHE A 181 4.46 -23.28 2.93
N GLU A 182 5.32 -23.62 3.87
CA GLU A 182 5.84 -24.99 4.02
C GLU A 182 4.75 -25.99 4.43
N GLN A 183 3.67 -25.52 5.08
CA GLN A 183 2.48 -26.34 5.34
C GLN A 183 1.76 -26.78 4.05
N VAL A 184 2.04 -26.12 2.92
CA VAL A 184 1.39 -26.31 1.62
C VAL A 184 2.00 -27.46 0.81
N GLN A 185 3.14 -28.02 1.22
CA GLN A 185 3.88 -29.03 0.45
C GLN A 185 3.76 -30.48 0.96
N LYS A 186 2.62 -30.86 1.57
CA LYS A 186 2.34 -32.27 1.85
C LYS A 186 1.32 -32.87 0.89
#